data_AF-A0A7U9GFM1-F1
#
_entry.id   AF-A0A7U9GFM1-F1
#
_cell.length_a   1.000
_cell.length_b   1.000
_cell.length_c   1.000
_cell.angle_alpha   90.00
_cell.angle_beta   90.00
_cell.angle_gamma   90.00
#
_symmetry.space_group_name_H-M   'P 1'
#
loop_
_entity.id
_entity.type
_entity.pdbx_description
1 polymer ?
#
loop_
_entity_poly.entity_id
_entity_poly.type
_entity_poly.pdbx_seq_one_letter_code
_entity_poly.pdbx_strand_id
1 'polypeptide(L)'
;MNRVGVDALYLSLEEQTALAEYKQLSALMPPGLIVSYTVSVTSIVDFRSGYNSKWDSLWQELNCDWRKYWFNQRIEPPSWLLGDMVLEQGAKGILFPSLAHGLGTNLVLYTETLTENDMLEVYDPKGDLPRDARSWQ
;
A
#
# COMPACT_ATOMS: atom_id res chain seq x y z
N MET A 1 7.54 3.53 0.10
CA MET A 1 6.60 3.88 1.19
C MET A 1 6.85 3.07 2.45
N ASN A 2 7.44 1.88 2.40
CA ASN A 2 8.03 1.22 3.57
C ASN A 2 9.48 0.84 3.30
N ARG A 3 10.30 0.85 4.35
CA ARG A 3 11.68 0.34 4.30
C ARG A 3 11.72 -1.18 4.40
N VAL A 4 12.85 -1.77 4.01
CA VAL A 4 13.16 -3.15 4.38
C VAL A 4 13.15 -3.26 5.91
N GLY A 5 12.40 -4.25 6.42
CA GLY A 5 12.21 -4.47 7.86
C GLY A 5 11.01 -3.74 8.46
N VAL A 6 10.27 -2.94 7.68
CA VAL A 6 8.99 -2.37 8.09
C VAL A 6 7.86 -3.12 7.37
N ASP A 7 7.07 -3.87 8.13
CA ASP A 7 5.95 -4.62 7.60
C ASP A 7 4.83 -3.68 7.16
N ALA A 8 4.38 -3.87 5.92
CA ALA A 8 3.34 -3.05 5.32
C ALA A 8 2.40 -3.88 4.44
N LEU A 9 1.10 -3.61 4.58
CA LEU A 9 0.05 -4.15 3.73
C LEU A 9 -0.40 -3.08 2.72
N TYR A 10 -0.35 -3.43 1.44
CA TYR A 10 -0.80 -2.56 0.35
C TYR A 10 -2.19 -3.01 -0.12
N LEU A 11 -3.14 -2.09 -0.10
CA LEU A 11 -4.53 -2.27 -0.46
C LEU A 11 -4.93 -1.22 -1.50
N SER A 12 -6.06 -1.47 -2.16
CA SER A 12 -6.76 -0.48 -2.97
C SER A 12 -8.21 -0.40 -2.50
N LEU A 13 -8.79 0.80 -2.56
CA LEU A 13 -10.18 1.03 -2.14
C LEU A 13 -11.18 0.49 -3.15
N GLU A 14 -10.83 0.53 -4.44
CA GLU A 14 -11.67 0.02 -5.52
C GLU A 14 -11.11 -1.29 -6.10
N GLU A 15 -12.00 -2.24 -6.42
CA GLU A 15 -11.63 -3.52 -7.03
C GLU A 15 -10.86 -3.33 -8.34
N GLN A 16 -11.30 -2.40 -9.19
CA GLN A 16 -10.63 -2.11 -10.46
C GLN A 16 -9.20 -1.58 -10.23
N THR A 17 -8.99 -0.81 -9.17
CA THR A 17 -7.66 -0.30 -8.78
C THR A 17 -6.77 -1.46 -8.31
N ALA A 18 -7.28 -2.36 -7.46
CA ALA A 18 -6.54 -3.53 -7.00
C ALA A 18 -6.09 -4.41 -8.19
N LEU A 19 -6.98 -4.65 -9.14
CA LEU A 19 -6.68 -5.41 -10.35
C LEU A 19 -5.64 -4.70 -11.24
N ALA A 20 -5.73 -3.37 -11.37
CA ALA A 20 -4.77 -2.58 -12.15
C ALA A 20 -3.37 -2.61 -11.50
N GLU A 21 -3.28 -2.41 -10.19
CA GLU A 21 -2.02 -2.47 -9.43
C GLU A 21 -1.41 -3.88 -9.42
N TYR A 22 -2.24 -4.92 -9.36
CA TYR A 22 -1.76 -6.31 -9.47
C TYR A 22 -1.21 -6.61 -10.88
N LYS A 23 -1.90 -6.16 -11.93
CA LYS A 23 -1.46 -6.33 -13.32
C LYS A 23 -0.16 -5.55 -13.62
N GLN A 24 0.03 -4.39 -12.98
CA GLN A 24 1.14 -3.47 -13.22
C GLN A 24 1.27 -3.15 -14.73
N LEU A 25 2.48 -3.29 -15.28
CA LEU A 25 2.79 -3.06 -16.70
C LEU A 25 2.56 -4.30 -17.58
N SER A 26 2.07 -5.41 -17.03
CA SER A 26 1.85 -6.66 -17.78
C SER A 26 0.72 -6.50 -18.79
N ALA A 27 0.86 -7.03 -20.01
CA ALA A 27 -0.21 -6.97 -21.00
C ALA A 27 -1.44 -7.83 -20.59
N LEU A 28 -1.16 -9.01 -20.02
CA LEU A 28 -2.15 -9.97 -19.54
C LEU A 28 -2.14 -10.01 -18.00
N MET A 29 -3.30 -10.31 -17.41
CA MET A 29 -3.40 -10.51 -15.97
C MET A 29 -2.88 -11.91 -15.61
N PRO A 30 -1.85 -12.03 -14.76
CA PRO A 30 -1.40 -13.34 -14.28
C PRO A 30 -2.45 -13.94 -13.31
N PRO A 31 -2.43 -15.27 -13.07
CA PRO A 31 -3.26 -15.88 -12.03
C PRO A 31 -2.88 -15.33 -10.65
N GLY A 32 -3.88 -14.95 -9.85
CA GLY A 32 -3.68 -14.40 -8.53
C GLY A 32 -4.93 -14.50 -7.65
N LEU A 33 -4.74 -14.18 -6.37
CA LEU A 33 -5.80 -14.12 -5.38
C LEU A 33 -6.10 -12.66 -5.05
N ILE A 34 -7.37 -12.26 -5.16
CA ILE A 34 -7.86 -10.97 -4.69
C ILE A 34 -8.61 -11.20 -3.38
N VAL A 35 -8.25 -10.43 -2.37
CA VAL A 35 -8.80 -10.54 -1.01
C VAL A 35 -9.35 -9.18 -0.60
N SER A 36 -10.60 -9.15 -0.15
CA SER A 36 -11.21 -7.97 0.44
C SER A 36 -10.88 -7.91 1.93
N TYR A 37 -10.65 -6.69 2.42
CA TYR A 37 -10.43 -6.42 3.84
C TYR A 37 -11.47 -5.41 4.32
N THR A 38 -11.99 -5.63 5.53
CA THR A 38 -12.66 -4.58 6.29
C THR A 38 -11.59 -3.85 7.10
N VAL A 39 -11.48 -2.53 6.88
CA VAL A 39 -10.43 -1.71 7.48
C VAL A 39 -11.05 -0.53 8.23
N SER A 40 -10.66 -0.34 9.49
CA SER A 40 -10.95 0.84 10.29
C SER A 40 -9.69 1.21 11.07
N VAL A 41 -9.08 2.36 10.80
CA VAL A 41 -7.77 2.73 11.37
C VAL A 41 -7.82 4.17 11.84
N THR A 42 -7.31 4.44 13.05
CA THR A 42 -7.53 5.73 13.73
C THR A 42 -6.75 6.90 13.15
N SER A 43 -5.57 6.68 12.56
CA SER A 43 -4.68 7.74 12.07
C SER A 43 -4.08 7.35 10.73
N ILE A 44 -4.50 8.04 9.66
CA ILE A 44 -4.05 7.82 8.29
C ILE A 44 -3.69 9.17 7.68
N VAL A 45 -2.53 9.24 7.02
CA VAL A 45 -2.17 10.41 6.23
C VAL A 45 -2.92 10.37 4.90
N ASP A 46 -3.77 11.37 4.65
CA ASP A 46 -4.57 11.45 3.43
C ASP A 46 -3.87 12.27 2.34
N PHE A 47 -3.21 11.57 1.43
CA PHE A 47 -2.51 12.12 0.27
C PHE A 47 -3.28 11.93 -1.05
N ARG A 48 -4.59 11.64 -1.00
CA ARG A 48 -5.40 11.35 -2.21
C ARG A 48 -5.42 12.49 -3.22
N SER A 49 -5.42 13.73 -2.74
CA SER A 49 -5.40 14.93 -3.59
C SER A 49 -4.03 15.22 -4.21
N GLY A 50 -3.02 14.41 -3.91
CA GLY A 50 -1.65 14.60 -4.35
C GLY A 50 -0.95 15.80 -3.71
N TYR A 51 0.22 16.10 -4.26
CA TYR A 51 1.09 17.15 -3.74
C TYR A 51 0.51 18.56 -3.97
N ASN A 52 0.74 19.43 -2.99
CA ASN A 52 0.50 20.86 -3.04
C ASN A 52 1.47 21.55 -2.06
N SER A 53 1.46 22.89 -2.01
CA SER A 53 2.41 23.68 -1.21
C SER A 53 2.33 23.50 0.31
N LYS A 54 1.33 22.78 0.83
CA LYS A 54 1.21 22.46 2.27
C LYS A 54 2.02 21.22 2.67
N TRP A 55 2.39 20.38 1.71
CA TRP A 55 3.18 19.18 1.97
C TRP A 55 4.66 19.52 2.01
N ASP A 56 5.43 18.74 2.78
CA ASP A 56 6.88 18.74 2.62
C ASP A 56 7.21 18.36 1.17
N SER A 57 8.19 19.05 0.58
CA SER A 57 8.56 18.88 -0.82
C SER A 57 8.95 17.45 -1.21
N LEU A 58 9.39 16.62 -0.25
CA LEU A 58 9.68 15.20 -0.43
C LEU A 58 8.45 14.39 -0.86
N TRP A 59 7.22 14.83 -0.54
CA TRP A 59 5.99 14.13 -0.94
C TRP A 59 5.78 14.08 -2.45
N GLN A 60 6.48 14.92 -3.24
CA GLN A 60 6.52 14.80 -4.69
C GLN A 60 7.14 13.47 -5.15
N GLU A 61 8.01 12.87 -4.32
CA GLU A 61 8.72 11.63 -4.61
C GLU A 61 7.94 10.37 -4.17
N LEU A 62 6.68 10.50 -3.73
CA LEU A 62 5.88 9.34 -3.31
C LEU A 62 5.83 8.24 -4.39
N ASN A 63 5.73 8.69 -5.65
CA ASN A 63 5.64 7.85 -6.85
C ASN A 63 7.00 7.58 -7.51
N CYS A 64 8.11 7.77 -6.80
CA CYS A 64 9.45 7.49 -7.32
C CYS A 64 9.58 6.01 -7.74
N ASP A 65 10.41 5.73 -8.75
CA ASP A 65 10.74 4.36 -9.17
C ASP A 65 11.68 3.70 -8.14
N TRP A 66 11.10 3.28 -7.02
CA TRP A 66 11.83 2.71 -5.91
C TRP A 66 12.60 1.45 -6.31
N ARG A 67 12.10 0.67 -7.27
CA ARG A 67 12.76 -0.55 -7.76
C ARG A 67 14.06 -0.17 -8.46
N LYS A 68 14.04 0.84 -9.32
CA LYS A 68 15.25 1.35 -9.97
C LYS A 68 16.25 1.90 -8.95
N TYR A 69 15.81 2.73 -8.00
CA TYR A 69 16.71 3.28 -6.98
C TYR A 69 17.38 2.16 -6.18
N TRP A 70 16.58 1.21 -5.67
CA TRP A 70 17.09 0.18 -4.78
C TRP A 70 17.88 -0.92 -5.51
N PHE A 71 17.32 -1.52 -6.56
CA PHE A 71 17.95 -2.68 -7.21
C PHE A 71 19.06 -2.29 -8.19
N ASN A 72 18.88 -1.20 -8.94
CA ASN A 72 19.83 -0.82 -9.99
C ASN A 72 20.89 0.16 -9.48
N GLN A 73 20.48 1.13 -8.66
CA GLN A 73 21.38 2.21 -8.21
C GLN A 73 21.95 1.99 -6.81
N ARG A 74 21.39 1.05 -6.03
CA ARG A 74 21.77 0.82 -4.63
C ARG A 74 21.62 2.08 -3.76
N ILE A 75 20.64 2.91 -4.11
CA ILE A 75 20.28 4.13 -3.39
C ILE A 75 18.97 3.86 -2.67
N GLU A 76 18.87 4.38 -1.47
CA GLU A 76 17.65 4.37 -0.71
C GLU A 76 16.55 5.19 -1.41
N PRO A 77 15.38 4.59 -1.72
CA PRO A 77 14.28 5.30 -2.35
C PRO A 77 13.75 6.45 -1.49
N PRO A 78 13.56 7.67 -2.03
CA PRO A 78 12.98 8.78 -1.27
C PRO A 78 11.60 8.47 -0.67
N SER A 79 10.80 7.64 -1.35
CA SER A 79 9.50 7.19 -0.83
C SER A 79 9.59 6.37 0.46
N TRP A 80 10.77 5.90 0.87
CA TRP A 80 10.96 5.23 2.17
C TRP A 80 10.98 6.22 3.33
N LEU A 81 11.63 7.37 3.13
CA LEU A 81 11.63 8.46 4.12
C LEU A 81 10.22 8.99 4.38
N LEU A 82 9.32 8.98 3.38
CA LEU A 82 7.91 9.30 3.60
C LEU A 82 7.23 8.33 4.57
N GLY A 83 7.62 7.05 4.56
CA GLY A 83 7.13 6.08 5.52
C GLY A 83 7.60 6.41 6.94
N ASP A 84 8.89 6.71 7.08
CA ASP A 84 9.50 7.12 8.36
C ASP A 84 8.78 8.36 8.92
N MET A 85 8.56 9.39 8.09
CA MET A 85 7.85 10.61 8.48
C MET A 85 6.41 10.34 8.96
N VAL A 86 5.72 9.39 8.33
CA VAL A 86 4.34 9.03 8.68
C VAL A 86 4.32 8.28 10.02
N LEU A 87 5.28 7.37 10.23
CA LEU A 87 5.45 6.65 11.49
C LEU A 87 5.83 7.59 12.64
N GLU A 88 6.74 8.55 12.42
CA GLU A 88 7.14 9.57 13.40
C GLU A 88 5.97 10.46 13.82
N GLN A 89 5.00 10.68 12.92
CA GLN A 89 3.74 11.40 13.22
C GLN A 89 2.71 10.54 13.98
N GLY A 90 3.01 9.27 14.25
CA GLY A 90 2.10 8.32 14.88
C GLY A 90 0.94 7.89 13.96
N ALA A 91 1.07 8.09 12.65
CA ALA A 91 0.11 7.60 11.68
C ALA A 91 0.41 6.16 11.27
N LYS A 92 -0.64 5.44 10.91
CA LYS A 92 -0.63 3.99 10.70
C LYS A 92 -0.65 3.60 9.22
N GLY A 93 -0.66 4.59 8.34
CA GLY A 93 -0.73 4.38 6.91
C GLY A 93 -0.90 5.65 6.10
N ILE A 94 -0.95 5.48 4.79
CA ILE A 94 -1.07 6.55 3.80
C ILE A 94 -2.14 6.17 2.78
N LEU A 95 -3.13 7.03 2.56
CA LEU A 95 -3.99 6.98 1.39
C LEU A 95 -3.35 7.80 0.26
N PHE A 96 -3.23 7.24 -0.93
CA PHE A 96 -2.54 7.89 -2.05
C PHE A 96 -3.18 7.51 -3.40
N PRO A 97 -3.08 8.38 -4.42
CA PRO A 97 -3.64 8.08 -5.74
C PRO A 97 -2.87 6.92 -6.40
N SER A 98 -3.61 6.03 -7.06
CA SER A 98 -3.02 4.97 -7.87
C SER A 98 -2.38 5.51 -9.14
N LEU A 99 -1.20 4.99 -9.47
CA LEU A 99 -0.57 5.24 -10.77
C LEU A 99 -1.13 4.33 -11.86
N ALA A 100 -1.53 3.11 -11.50
CA ALA A 100 -2.06 2.13 -12.43
C ALA A 100 -3.50 2.45 -12.87
N HIS A 101 -4.27 3.14 -12.02
CA HIS A 101 -5.64 3.55 -12.29
C HIS A 101 -5.86 4.99 -11.80
N GLY A 102 -5.94 5.96 -12.71
CA GLY A 102 -5.90 7.39 -12.37
C GLY A 102 -7.06 7.94 -11.54
N LEU A 103 -8.16 7.18 -11.38
CA LEU A 103 -9.26 7.52 -10.46
C LEU A 103 -9.23 6.69 -9.17
N GLY A 104 -8.28 5.76 -9.06
CA GLY A 104 -8.16 4.82 -7.97
C GLY A 104 -7.41 5.37 -6.78
N THR A 105 -7.76 4.87 -5.60
CA THR A 105 -7.05 5.15 -4.36
C THR A 105 -6.41 3.88 -3.81
N ASN A 106 -5.14 3.98 -3.44
CA ASN A 106 -4.43 2.97 -2.70
C ASN A 106 -4.28 3.36 -1.23
N LEU A 107 -4.06 2.36 -0.41
CA LEU A 107 -3.76 2.47 1.01
C LEU A 107 -2.53 1.60 1.30
N VAL A 108 -1.53 2.18 1.95
CA VAL A 108 -0.48 1.39 2.62
C VAL A 108 -0.72 1.48 4.12
N LEU A 109 -0.75 0.33 4.81
CA LEU A 109 -0.88 0.23 6.26
C LEU A 109 0.40 -0.37 6.86
N TYR A 110 0.93 0.25 7.90
CA TYR A 110 2.06 -0.28 8.67
C TYR A 110 1.51 -1.19 9.78
N THR A 111 1.50 -2.49 9.53
CA THR A 111 0.71 -3.45 10.32
C THR A 111 1.16 -3.55 11.77
N GLU A 112 2.44 -3.32 12.07
CA GLU A 112 2.96 -3.33 13.44
C GLU A 112 2.51 -2.13 14.29
N THR A 113 1.97 -1.08 13.66
CA THR A 113 1.47 0.12 14.36
C THR A 113 0.00 0.04 14.76
N LEU A 114 -0.70 -1.01 14.32
CA LEU A 114 -2.10 -1.21 14.63
C LEU A 114 -2.27 -1.57 16.12
N THR A 115 -3.31 -1.04 16.73
CA THR A 115 -3.66 -1.28 18.15
C THR A 115 -5.08 -1.84 18.25
N GLU A 116 -5.56 -2.07 19.47
CA GLU A 116 -6.92 -2.56 19.72
C GLU A 116 -8.04 -1.62 19.25
N ASN A 117 -7.71 -0.37 18.90
CA ASN A 117 -8.64 0.61 18.37
C ASN A 117 -8.75 0.57 16.84
N ASP A 118 -7.94 -0.25 16.18
CA ASP A 118 -8.01 -0.48 14.74
C ASP A 118 -8.57 -1.86 14.42
N MET A 119 -9.06 -2.01 13.20
CA MET A 119 -9.59 -3.23 12.65
C MET A 119 -8.97 -3.44 11.27
N LEU A 120 -8.38 -4.60 11.07
CA LEU A 120 -7.89 -5.09 9.79
C LEU A 120 -8.31 -6.55 9.67
N GLU A 121 -9.46 -6.80 9.05
CA GLU A 121 -10.06 -8.13 8.97
C GLU A 121 -10.19 -8.57 7.51
N VAL A 122 -9.71 -9.77 7.23
CA VAL A 122 -9.95 -10.42 5.94
C VAL A 122 -11.43 -10.79 5.83
N TYR A 123 -12.06 -10.39 4.73
CA TYR A 123 -13.43 -10.79 4.42
C TYR A 123 -13.45 -12.16 3.74
N ASP A 124 -13.65 -13.21 4.54
CA ASP A 124 -13.81 -14.59 4.06
C ASP A 124 -14.89 -15.34 4.84
N PRO A 125 -16.18 -15.01 4.63
CA PRO A 125 -17.28 -15.60 5.40
C PRO A 125 -17.47 -17.11 5.15
N LYS A 126 -16.90 -17.65 4.08
CA LYS A 126 -17.03 -19.07 3.70
C LYS A 126 -15.79 -19.89 4.01
N GLY A 127 -14.67 -19.25 4.33
CA GLY A 127 -13.40 -19.96 4.51
C GLY A 127 -12.82 -20.46 3.19
N ASP A 128 -13.11 -19.76 2.09
CA ASP A 128 -12.69 -20.14 0.73
C ASP A 128 -11.22 -19.80 0.47
N LEU A 129 -10.60 -18.96 1.31
CA LEU A 129 -9.20 -18.60 1.15
C LEU A 129 -8.28 -19.80 1.45
N PRO A 130 -7.15 -19.90 0.73
CA PRO A 130 -6.15 -20.91 1.01
C PRO A 130 -5.61 -20.74 2.43
N ARG A 131 -5.54 -21.84 3.18
CA ARG A 131 -4.99 -21.84 4.54
C ARG A 131 -3.48 -21.88 4.53
N ASP A 132 -2.92 -22.60 3.58
CA ASP A 132 -1.50 -22.74 3.36
C ASP A 132 -1.21 -23.17 1.91
N ALA A 133 0.06 -23.37 1.57
CA ALA A 133 0.48 -23.72 0.21
C ALA A 133 -0.17 -25.01 -0.33
N ARG A 134 -0.66 -25.92 0.53
CA ARG A 134 -1.32 -27.16 0.12
C ARG A 134 -2.73 -26.94 -0.40
N SER A 135 -3.34 -25.78 -0.11
CA SER A 135 -4.66 -25.42 -0.64
C SER A 135 -4.69 -25.27 -2.17
N TRP A 136 -3.52 -25.20 -2.82
CA TRP A 136 -3.38 -25.04 -4.28
C TRP A 136 -2.95 -26.33 -4.99
N GLN A 137 -2.90 -27.47 -4.27
CA GLN A 137 -2.51 -28.77 -4.82
C GLN A 137 -3.71 -29.52 -5.42
#